data_AF-A0A532TMQ4-F1
#
_entry.id   AF-A0A532TMQ4-F1
#
_cell.length_a   1.000
_cell.length_b   1.000
_cell.length_c   1.000
_cell.angle_alpha   90.00
_cell.angle_beta   90.00
_cell.angle_gamma   90.00
#
_symmetry.space_group_name_H-M   'P 1'
#
loop_
_entity.id
_entity.type
_entity.pdbx_description
1 polymer ?
#
loop_
_entity_poly.entity_id
_entity_poly.type
_entity_poly.pdbx_seq_one_letter_code
_entity_poly.pdbx_strand_id
1 'polypeptide(L)'
;MVDQEDLRFEIPSYAFIALARRGMEKISLDQCFLKNCDNQDPELLEPFKKEEYEDDKKQVKEIYIKCKKCKGIFILKLETLKRVAKSTKDKDEDVLSMGMVYALDEKKNNLGHIGYF
;
A
#
# COMPACT_ATOMS: atom_id res chain seq x y z
N MET A 1 -9.42 -21.65 -3.63
CA MET A 1 -8.26 -21.09 -4.36
C MET A 1 -8.42 -19.59 -4.25
N VAL A 2 -7.47 -18.87 -3.65
CA VAL A 2 -7.49 -17.40 -3.68
C VAL A 2 -6.90 -17.04 -5.04
N ASP A 3 -7.75 -16.58 -5.96
CA ASP A 3 -7.33 -16.28 -7.32
C ASP A 3 -6.32 -15.11 -7.29
N GLN A 4 -5.24 -15.23 -8.05
CA GLN A 4 -4.18 -14.21 -8.08
C GLN A 4 -4.68 -12.87 -8.64
N GLU A 5 -5.74 -12.92 -9.46
CA GLU A 5 -6.43 -11.73 -9.98
C GLU A 5 -7.10 -10.92 -8.86
N ASP A 6 -7.76 -11.57 -7.89
CA ASP A 6 -8.42 -10.90 -6.76
C ASP A 6 -7.44 -10.10 -5.88
N LEU A 7 -6.24 -10.65 -5.63
CA LEU A 7 -5.23 -10.00 -4.80
C LEU A 7 -4.73 -8.68 -5.41
N ARG A 8 -4.76 -8.56 -6.74
CA ARG A 8 -4.33 -7.34 -7.43
C ARG A 8 -5.38 -6.25 -7.37
N PHE A 9 -6.67 -6.60 -7.34
CA PHE A 9 -7.76 -5.64 -7.16
C PHE A 9 -7.78 -5.01 -5.75
N GLU A 10 -7.19 -5.67 -4.75
CA GLU A 10 -7.05 -5.10 -3.41
C GLU A 10 -5.95 -4.04 -3.30
N ILE A 11 -5.00 -4.00 -4.25
CA ILE A 11 -3.93 -3.01 -4.26
C ILE A 11 -4.46 -1.74 -4.96
N PRO A 12 -4.42 -0.56 -4.31
CA PRO A 12 -4.77 0.67 -4.98
C PRO A 12 -3.79 0.94 -6.13
N SER A 13 -4.27 1.33 -7.31
CA SER A 13 -3.39 1.57 -8.46
C SER A 13 -2.37 2.69 -8.23
N TYR A 14 -2.69 3.63 -7.34
CA TYR A 14 -1.86 4.79 -7.05
C TYR A 14 -1.87 5.15 -5.58
N ALA A 15 -0.77 5.75 -5.13
CA ALA A 15 -0.67 6.47 -3.87
C ALA A 15 -0.27 7.93 -4.15
N PHE A 16 -0.49 8.80 -3.17
CA PHE A 16 -0.15 10.22 -3.21
C PHE A 16 1.00 10.49 -2.25
N ILE A 17 2.14 10.94 -2.77
CA ILE A 17 3.29 11.32 -1.96
C ILE A 17 3.29 12.84 -1.75
N ALA A 18 3.42 13.26 -0.49
CA ALA A 18 3.52 14.68 -0.15
C ALA A 18 4.95 15.17 -0.43
N LEU A 19 5.11 16.11 -1.38
CA LEU A 19 6.38 16.74 -1.74
C LEU A 19 6.58 18.09 -1.05
N ALA A 20 6.23 18.15 0.24
CA ALA A 20 6.27 19.35 1.07
C ALA A 20 5.65 20.58 0.36
N ARG A 21 6.46 21.55 -0.08
CA ARG A 21 5.99 22.79 -0.72
C ARG A 21 5.56 22.62 -2.19
N ARG A 22 5.85 21.48 -2.82
CA ARG A 22 5.50 21.21 -4.22
C ARG A 22 4.12 20.57 -4.38
N GLY A 23 3.39 20.38 -3.28
CA GLY A 23 2.08 19.74 -3.28
C GLY A 23 2.18 18.22 -3.15
N MET A 24 1.30 17.49 -3.84
CA MET A 24 1.26 16.03 -3.84
C MET A 24 1.53 15.51 -5.24
N GLU A 25 2.33 14.44 -5.34
CA GLU A 25 2.58 13.74 -6.58
C GLU A 25 1.93 12.35 -6.54
N LYS A 26 1.42 11.91 -7.69
CA LYS A 26 0.77 10.62 -7.85
C LYS A 26 1.81 9.58 -8.25
N ILE A 27 2.01 8.57 -7.40
CA ILE A 27 2.93 7.45 -7.65
C ILE A 27 2.14 6.17 -7.91
N SER A 28 2.53 5.41 -8.94
CA SER A 28 1.93 4.11 -9.21
C SER A 28 2.46 3.05 -8.25
N LEU A 29 1.57 2.15 -7.77
CA LEU A 29 1.96 1.00 -6.96
C LEU A 29 2.29 -0.25 -7.78
N ASP A 30 2.06 -0.18 -9.10
CA ASP A 30 2.33 -1.21 -10.10
C ASP A 30 3.83 -1.29 -10.47
N GLN A 31 4.72 -1.02 -9.51
CA GLN A 31 6.18 -1.07 -9.67
C GLN A 31 6.84 -1.87 -8.54
N CYS A 32 8.04 -2.37 -8.78
CA CYS A 32 8.83 -3.03 -7.76
C CYS A 32 9.55 -1.99 -6.88
N PHE A 33 9.35 -2.07 -5.57
CA PHE A 33 9.96 -1.14 -4.60
C PHE A 33 11.24 -1.67 -3.96
N LEU A 34 11.81 -2.77 -4.47
CA LEU A 34 13.09 -3.29 -3.99
C LEU A 34 14.23 -2.43 -4.52
N LYS A 35 15.19 -2.09 -3.65
CA LYS A 35 16.34 -1.21 -3.98
C LYS A 35 17.19 -1.69 -5.17
N ASN A 36 17.13 -2.98 -5.49
CA ASN A 36 17.89 -3.61 -6.56
C ASN A 36 17.06 -3.89 -7.81
N CYS A 37 15.86 -3.31 -7.93
CA CYS A 37 14.98 -3.53 -9.06
C CYS A 37 14.28 -2.25 -9.49
N ASP A 38 14.21 -2.06 -10.80
CA ASP A 38 13.60 -0.95 -11.52
C ASP A 38 12.39 -1.43 -12.35
N ASN A 39 11.76 -2.54 -11.94
CA ASN A 39 10.62 -3.10 -12.66
C ASN A 39 9.40 -2.18 -12.56
N GLN A 40 8.95 -1.63 -13.68
CA GLN A 40 7.72 -0.84 -13.78
C GLN A 40 6.60 -1.59 -14.50
N ASP A 41 6.87 -2.81 -14.99
CA ASP A 41 5.90 -3.65 -15.69
C ASP A 41 5.07 -4.45 -14.68
N PRO A 42 3.75 -4.25 -14.62
CA PRO A 42 2.97 -4.86 -13.56
C PRO A 42 2.53 -6.28 -13.91
N GLU A 43 2.66 -6.71 -15.17
CA GLU A 43 2.55 -8.13 -15.56
C GLU A 43 3.67 -8.99 -14.96
N LEU A 44 4.79 -8.36 -14.59
CA LEU A 44 5.91 -9.02 -13.94
C LEU A 44 5.78 -9.02 -12.40
N LEU A 45 4.70 -8.45 -11.86
CA LEU A 45 4.39 -8.46 -10.43
C LEU A 45 3.31 -9.50 -10.15
N GLU A 46 3.65 -10.50 -9.34
CA GLU A 46 2.74 -11.56 -8.94
C GLU A 46 2.42 -11.46 -7.45
N PRO A 47 1.24 -10.91 -7.09
CA PRO A 47 0.68 -11.10 -5.77
C PRO A 47 0.43 -12.59 -5.53
N PHE A 48 0.83 -13.10 -4.36
CA PHE A 48 0.67 -14.52 -4.04
C PHE A 48 0.13 -14.78 -2.63
N LYS A 49 0.21 -13.81 -1.73
CA LYS A 49 -0.26 -13.94 -0.36
C LYS A 49 -0.80 -12.61 0.14
N LYS A 50 -1.86 -12.68 0.94
CA LYS A 50 -2.34 -11.55 1.75
C LYS A 50 -2.40 -11.92 3.22
N GLU A 51 -2.12 -10.95 4.06
CA GLU A 51 -2.38 -10.98 5.50
C GLU A 51 -3.18 -9.73 5.84
N GLU A 52 -4.31 -9.90 6.51
CA GLU A 52 -5.15 -8.77 6.94
C GLU A 52 -5.21 -8.80 8.47
N TYR A 53 -4.96 -7.65 9.07
CA TYR A 53 -5.02 -7.42 10.51
C TYR A 53 -5.90 -6.23 10.78
N GLU A 54 -6.91 -6.40 11.62
CA GLU A 54 -7.78 -5.30 12.03
C GLU A 54 -7.72 -5.14 13.55
N ASP A 55 -7.55 -3.91 13.97
CA ASP A 55 -7.53 -3.46 15.35
C ASP A 55 -8.57 -2.35 15.53
N ASP A 56 -8.89 -2.00 16.77
CA ASP A 56 -9.85 -0.94 17.11
C ASP A 56 -9.43 0.41 16.50
N LYS A 57 -8.13 0.64 16.35
CA LYS A 57 -7.57 1.91 15.85
C LYS A 57 -7.18 1.88 14.38
N LYS A 58 -6.92 0.71 13.79
CA LYS A 58 -6.37 0.64 12.43
C LYS A 58 -6.66 -0.68 11.74
N GLN A 59 -6.72 -0.65 10.42
CA GLN A 59 -6.76 -1.82 9.56
C GLN A 59 -5.46 -1.88 8.76
N VAL A 60 -4.81 -3.03 8.74
CA VAL A 60 -3.55 -3.27 8.03
C VAL A 60 -3.78 -4.42 7.05
N LYS A 61 -3.46 -4.20 5.79
CA LYS A 61 -3.37 -5.26 4.78
C LYS A 61 -1.95 -5.35 4.27
N GLU A 62 -1.35 -6.53 4.40
CA GLU A 62 -0.03 -6.86 3.86
C GLU A 62 -0.20 -7.76 2.64
N ILE A 63 0.17 -7.27 1.47
CA ILE A 63 0.10 -8.00 0.21
C ILE A 63 1.52 -8.34 -0.22
N TYR A 64 1.80 -9.63 -0.33
CA TYR A 64 3.10 -10.15 -0.72
C TYR A 64 3.15 -10.29 -2.22
N ILE A 65 4.14 -9.64 -2.82
CA ILE A 65 4.29 -9.55 -4.27
C ILE A 65 5.68 -10.07 -4.62
N LYS A 66 5.71 -11.01 -5.56
CA LYS A 66 6.93 -11.51 -6.16
C LYS A 66 7.16 -10.81 -7.49
N CYS A 67 8.32 -10.20 -7.67
CA CYS A 67 8.70 -9.62 -8.94
C CYS A 67 9.42 -10.66 -9.79
N LYS A 68 8.93 -10.96 -11.00
CA LYS A 68 9.57 -11.88 -11.95
C LYS A 68 10.92 -11.36 -12.47
N LYS A 69 11.09 -10.04 -12.59
CA LYS A 69 12.31 -9.41 -13.11
C LYS A 69 13.52 -9.64 -12.20
N CYS A 70 13.41 -9.30 -10.91
CA CYS A 70 14.49 -9.49 -9.93
C CYS A 70 14.37 -10.78 -9.10
N LYS A 71 13.27 -11.53 -9.26
CA LYS A 71 12.89 -12.70 -8.45
C LYS A 71 12.76 -12.41 -6.95
N GLY A 72 12.83 -11.14 -6.55
CA GLY A 72 12.68 -10.69 -5.18
C GLY A 72 11.22 -10.64 -4.75
N ILE A 73 11.02 -10.75 -3.44
CA ILE A 73 9.72 -10.63 -2.79
C ILE A 73 9.72 -9.32 -2.01
N PHE A 74 8.66 -8.54 -2.18
CA PHE A 74 8.37 -7.36 -1.37
C PHE A 74 6.94 -7.40 -0.88
N ILE A 75 6.67 -6.64 0.16
CA ILE A 75 5.36 -6.60 0.81
C ILE A 75 4.85 -5.16 0.71
N LEU A 76 3.67 -4.99 0.12
CA LEU A 76 2.93 -3.73 0.22
C LEU A 76 2.09 -3.78 1.48
N LYS A 77 2.41 -2.91 2.43
CA LYS A 77 1.63 -2.73 3.66
C LYS A 77 0.74 -1.51 3.52
N LEU A 78 -0.56 -1.76 3.41
CA LEU A 78 -1.64 -0.77 3.38
C LEU A 78 -2.19 -0.62 4.80
N GLU A 79 -1.93 0.51 5.45
CA GLU A 79 -2.40 0.82 6.81
C GLU A 79 -3.44 1.93 6.76
N THR A 80 -4.68 1.60 7.11
CA THR A 80 -5.80 2.54 7.24
C THR A 80 -6.01 2.87 8.72
N LEU A 81 -5.69 4.10 9.12
CA LEU A 81 -5.95 4.60 10.46
C LEU A 81 -7.43 5.00 10.58
N LYS A 82 -8.12 4.46 11.58
CA LYS A 82 -9.49 4.85 11.92
C LYS A 82 -9.44 6.07 12.84
N ARG A 83 -10.35 7.03 12.64
CA ARG A 83 -10.56 8.17 13.56
C ARG A 83 -9.40 9.16 13.67
N VAL A 84 -8.87 9.59 12.54
CA VAL A 84 -7.73 10.51 12.47
C VAL A 84 -8.13 11.96 12.73
N ALA A 85 -9.38 12.34 12.42
CA ALA A 85 -9.94 13.63 12.76
C ALA A 85 -11.46 13.58 12.92
N LYS A 86 -12.00 14.45 13.78
CA LYS A 86 -13.44 14.75 13.80
C LYS A 86 -13.74 15.70 12.65
N SER A 87 -14.71 15.36 11.80
CA SER A 87 -15.23 16.29 10.80
C SER A 87 -15.75 17.55 11.51
N THR A 88 -15.37 18.73 11.03
CA THR A 88 -15.88 20.02 11.53
C THR A 88 -17.28 20.36 11.00
N LYS A 89 -17.89 19.45 10.22
CA LYS A 89 -19.27 19.59 9.78
C LYS A 89 -20.16 18.83 10.76
N ASP A 90 -20.97 19.56 11.51
CA ASP A 90 -21.96 19.11 12.50
C ASP A 90 -23.07 18.22 11.90
N LYS A 91 -22.70 17.03 11.43
CA LYS A 91 -23.58 15.88 11.31
C LYS A 91 -22.78 14.68 11.78
N ASP A 92 -23.20 14.10 12.89
CA ASP A 92 -22.77 12.80 13.35
C ASP A 92 -22.63 11.84 12.16
N GLU A 93 -21.42 11.31 11.93
CA GLU A 93 -21.10 9.95 11.44
C GLU A 93 -19.85 9.83 10.54
N ASP A 94 -19.34 10.90 9.92
CA ASP A 94 -18.16 10.77 9.04
C ASP A 94 -16.83 10.99 9.78
N VAL A 95 -16.38 9.93 10.45
CA VAL A 95 -15.06 9.90 11.06
C VAL A 95 -14.00 9.73 9.97
N LEU A 96 -13.12 10.73 9.80
CA LEU A 96 -12.08 10.71 8.77
C LEU A 96 -11.06 9.59 9.03
N SER A 97 -10.85 8.74 8.03
CA SER A 97 -9.79 7.73 7.97
C SER A 97 -8.65 8.18 7.05
N MET A 98 -7.44 7.65 7.27
CA MET A 98 -6.28 7.94 6.44
C MET A 98 -5.58 6.64 6.05
N GLY A 99 -5.49 6.37 4.74
CA GLY A 99 -4.72 5.25 4.20
C GLY A 99 -3.26 5.63 3.99
N MET A 100 -2.34 4.76 4.39
CA MET A 100 -0.90 4.89 4.22
C MET A 100 -0.34 3.64 3.56
N VAL A 101 0.59 3.80 2.62
CA VAL A 101 1.24 2.70 1.90
C VAL A 101 2.72 2.67 2.25
N TYR A 102 3.20 1.49 2.64
CA TYR A 102 4.61 1.23 2.89
C TYR A 102 5.08 0.06 2.02
N ALA A 103 6.33 0.13 1.57
CA ALA A 103 7.03 -1.03 1.04
C ALA A 103 7.87 -1.67 2.14
N LEU A 104 7.78 -2.99 2.27
CA LEU A 104 8.66 -3.79 3.12
C LEU A 104 9.41 -4.83 2.27
N ASP A 105 10.56 -5.29 2.76
CA ASP A 105 11.24 -6.44 2.18
C ASP A 105 10.62 -7.78 2.65
N GLU A 106 11.14 -8.90 2.15
CA GLU A 106 10.72 -10.25 2.55
C GLU A 106 10.83 -10.51 4.06
N LYS A 107 11.75 -9.82 4.75
CA LYS A 107 11.97 -9.93 6.20
C LYS A 107 11.11 -8.95 7.00
N LYS A 108 10.15 -8.28 6.36
CA LYS A 108 9.31 -7.21 6.93
C LYS A 108 10.09 -5.97 7.39
N ASN A 109 11.31 -5.76 6.89
CA ASN A 109 12.03 -4.50 7.12
C ASN A 109 11.40 -3.40 6.27
N ASN A 110 11.19 -2.24 6.89
CA ASN A 110 10.60 -1.09 6.20
C ASN A 110 11.58 -0.52 5.16
N LEU A 111 11.20 -0.59 3.88
CA LEU A 111 11.95 -0.02 2.75
C LEU A 111 11.62 1.45 2.52
N GLY A 112 10.47 1.92 3.01
CA GLY A 112 10.06 3.30 2.94
C GLY A 112 8.54 3.48 2.93
N HIS A 113 8.12 4.68 3.34
CA HIS A 113 6.75 5.14 3.15
C HIS A 113 6.58 5.62 1.70
N ILE A 114 5.62 5.04 0.97
CA ILE A 114 5.36 5.36 -0.44
C ILE A 114 4.42 6.57 -0.54
N GLY A 115 3.34 6.61 0.24
CA GLY A 115 2.36 7.68 0.17
C GLY A 115 1.03 7.32 0.82
N TYR A 116 0.03 8.15 0.56
CA TYR A 116 -1.33 8.05 1.10
C TYR A 116 -2.31 7.58 0.03
N PHE A 117 -3.42 6.92 0.43
CA PHE A 117 -4.48 6.49 -0.48
C PHE A 117 -5.86 6.61 0.17
#